data_AF-A0A7W9T0S2-F1
#
_entry.id   AF-A0A7W9T0S2-F1
#
_cell.length_a   1.000
_cell.length_b   1.000
_cell.length_c   1.000
_cell.angle_alpha   90.00
_cell.angle_beta   90.00
_cell.angle_gamma   90.00
#
_symmetry.space_group_name_H-M   'P 1'
#
loop_
_entity.id
_entity.type
_entity.pdbx_description
1 polymer ?
#
loop_
_entity_poly.entity_id
_entity_poly.type
_entity_poly.pdbx_seq_one_letter_code
_entity_poly.pdbx_strand_id
1 'polypeptide(L)'
;MEQNTNEPTEFQQILQRLGTGNTVVRDTIALLAERGLKVSRSAMYQALDGRSNRRELIEAFLETAEAEFERRRQVRERAARLIHNA
;
A
#
# COMPACT_ATOMS: atom_id res chain seq x y z
N MET A 1 -22.38 -8.84 -25.44
CA MET A 1 -22.05 -7.61 -24.70
C MET A 1 -20.94 -7.98 -23.73
N GLU A 2 -19.78 -7.33 -23.88
CA GLU A 2 -18.52 -7.67 -23.20
C GLU A 2 -18.64 -7.53 -21.68
N GLN A 3 -18.44 -8.62 -20.95
CA GLN A 3 -18.20 -8.59 -19.52
C GLN A 3 -16.68 -8.51 -19.31
N ASN A 4 -16.10 -7.32 -19.41
CA ASN A 4 -14.76 -7.07 -18.88
C ASN A 4 -14.87 -7.03 -17.36
N THR A 5 -14.84 -8.21 -16.73
CA THR A 5 -14.48 -8.35 -15.32
C THR A 5 -13.06 -7.83 -15.15
N ASN A 6 -12.94 -6.54 -14.82
CA ASN A 6 -11.68 -5.92 -14.44
C ASN A 6 -11.24 -6.53 -13.10
N GLU A 7 -10.50 -7.64 -13.17
CA GLU A 7 -9.84 -8.18 -12.00
C GLU A 7 -8.91 -7.11 -11.41
N PRO A 8 -8.92 -6.91 -10.08
CA PRO A 8 -8.05 -5.93 -9.47
C PRO A 8 -6.59 -6.32 -9.66
N THR A 9 -5.74 -5.35 -10.01
CA THR A 9 -4.29 -5.55 -10.14
C THR A 9 -3.69 -6.08 -8.83
N GLU A 10 -2.48 -6.68 -8.87
CA GLU A 10 -1.85 -7.13 -7.62
C GLU A 10 -1.69 -5.98 -6.61
N PHE A 11 -1.41 -4.77 -7.09
CA PHE A 11 -1.28 -3.58 -6.25
C PHE A 11 -2.61 -3.15 -5.61
N GLN A 12 -3.71 -3.25 -6.34
CA GLN A 12 -5.05 -3.02 -5.79
C GLN A 12 -5.40 -4.09 -4.75
N GLN A 13 -5.05 -5.34 -4.96
CA GLN A 13 -5.25 -6.42 -3.98
C GLN A 13 -4.44 -6.17 -2.70
N ILE A 14 -3.19 -5.69 -2.82
CA ILE A 14 -2.37 -5.27 -1.68
C ILE A 14 -3.06 -4.14 -0.91
N LEU A 15 -3.52 -3.11 -1.63
CA LEU A 15 -4.22 -1.98 -1.01
C LEU A 15 -5.52 -2.41 -0.29
N GLN A 16 -6.28 -3.33 -0.89
CA GLN A 16 -7.47 -3.90 -0.27
C GLN A 16 -7.14 -4.66 1.03
N ARG A 17 -6.05 -5.45 1.04
CA ARG A 17 -5.55 -6.14 2.26
C ARG A 17 -5.12 -5.17 3.36
N LEU A 18 -4.60 -4.00 3.00
CA LEU A 18 -4.25 -2.96 3.96
C LEU A 18 -5.51 -2.30 4.59
N GLY A 19 -6.64 -2.28 3.87
CA GLY A 19 -7.95 -1.84 4.37
C GLY A 19 -8.26 -0.35 4.13
N THR A 20 -9.54 0.03 4.15
CA THR A 20 -10.05 1.34 3.69
C THR A 20 -9.69 2.57 4.54
N GLY A 21 -8.98 2.40 5.67
CA GLY A 21 -8.50 3.48 6.53
C GLY A 21 -6.99 3.53 6.69
N ASN A 22 -6.24 2.75 5.92
CA ASN A 22 -4.79 2.72 6.02
C ASN A 22 -4.15 4.03 5.54
N THR A 23 -2.97 4.36 6.07
CA THR A 23 -2.24 5.57 5.72
C THR A 23 -1.24 5.36 4.59
N VAL A 24 -1.08 4.13 4.08
CA VAL A 24 -0.01 3.74 3.14
C VAL A 24 0.04 4.66 1.94
N VAL A 25 -1.08 4.92 1.26
CA VAL A 25 -1.09 5.84 0.09
C VAL A 25 -0.61 7.25 0.45
N ARG A 26 -0.99 7.76 1.63
CA ARG A 26 -0.54 9.08 2.10
C ARG A 26 0.96 9.04 2.42
N ASP A 27 1.41 7.98 3.08
CA ASP A 27 2.79 7.81 3.51
C ASP A 27 3.70 7.57 2.30
N THR A 28 3.23 6.86 1.25
CA THR A 28 3.90 6.75 -0.06
C THR A 28 4.09 8.13 -0.70
N ILE A 29 3.05 8.96 -0.71
CA ILE A 29 3.14 10.32 -1.28
C ILE A 29 4.13 11.18 -0.50
N ALA A 30 4.16 11.05 0.83
CA ALA A 30 5.14 11.75 1.67
C ALA A 30 6.57 11.27 1.36
N LEU A 31 6.80 9.95 1.31
CA LEU A 31 8.09 9.36 0.95
C LEU A 31 8.59 9.82 -0.43
N LEU A 32 7.69 9.86 -1.41
CA LEU A 32 8.02 10.36 -2.75
C LEU A 32 8.39 11.86 -2.71
N ALA A 33 7.67 12.66 -1.92
CA ALA A 33 7.99 14.08 -1.77
C ALA A 33 9.35 14.31 -1.11
N GLU A 34 9.72 13.50 -0.11
CA GLU A 34 11.06 13.50 0.50
C GLU A 34 12.16 13.14 -0.52
N ARG A 35 11.85 12.26 -1.48
CA ARG A 35 12.72 11.91 -2.62
C ARG A 35 12.70 12.94 -3.75
N GLY A 36 12.03 14.08 -3.56
CA GLY A 36 11.94 15.17 -4.54
C GLY A 36 10.85 14.98 -5.61
N LEU A 37 10.02 13.94 -5.50
CA LEU A 37 8.98 13.60 -6.47
C LEU A 37 7.60 14.01 -5.97
N LYS A 38 7.02 15.06 -6.56
CA LYS A 38 5.65 15.49 -6.23
C LYS A 38 4.62 14.67 -7.02
N VAL A 39 3.76 13.96 -6.29
CA VAL A 39 2.71 13.10 -6.87
C VAL A 39 1.38 13.39 -6.19
N SER A 40 0.32 13.50 -7.00
CA SER A 40 -1.04 13.63 -6.46
C SER A 40 -1.59 12.27 -6.05
N ARG A 41 -2.55 12.25 -5.12
CA ARG A 41 -3.24 11.03 -4.73
C ARG A 41 -3.91 10.31 -5.92
N SER A 42 -4.47 11.07 -6.86
CA SER A 42 -5.06 10.50 -8.09
C SER A 42 -4.02 9.82 -8.97
N ALA A 43 -2.83 10.40 -9.14
CA ALA A 43 -1.76 9.79 -9.92
C ALA A 43 -1.23 8.51 -9.27
N MET A 44 -1.19 8.47 -7.93
CA MET A 44 -0.86 7.25 -7.19
C MET A 44 -1.87 6.13 -7.47
N TYR A 45 -3.18 6.41 -7.37
CA TYR A 45 -4.20 5.41 -7.69
C TYR A 45 -4.18 4.95 -9.14
N GLN A 46 -3.95 5.85 -10.10
CA GLN A 46 -3.78 5.48 -11.51
C GLN A 46 -2.60 4.53 -11.73
N ALA A 47 -1.50 4.71 -10.99
CA ALA A 47 -0.37 3.78 -11.03
C ALA A 47 -0.74 2.41 -10.45
N LEU A 48 -1.42 2.38 -9.30
CA LEU A 48 -1.88 1.12 -8.69
C LEU A 48 -2.89 0.38 -9.59
N ASP A 49 -3.74 1.10 -10.31
CA ASP A 49 -4.69 0.57 -11.28
C ASP A 49 -4.01 0.06 -12.57
N GLY A 50 -2.68 0.11 -12.67
CA GLY A 50 -1.93 -0.28 -13.86
C GLY A 50 -2.09 0.69 -15.04
N ARG A 51 -2.69 1.86 -14.83
CA ARG A 51 -2.89 2.90 -15.86
C ARG A 51 -1.67 3.81 -16.03
N SER A 52 -0.60 3.56 -15.28
CA SER A 52 0.66 4.31 -15.36
C SER A 52 1.85 3.41 -15.06
N ASN A 53 2.88 3.46 -15.91
CA ASN A 53 4.12 2.67 -15.77
C ASN A 53 5.20 3.37 -14.95
N ARG A 54 4.82 4.26 -14.01
CA ARG A 54 5.79 4.99 -13.19
C ARG A 54 6.33 4.09 -12.08
N ARG A 55 7.39 3.35 -12.42
CA ARG A 55 8.08 2.40 -11.53
C ARG A 55 8.38 2.96 -10.14
N GLU A 56 8.85 4.20 -10.06
CA GLU A 56 9.17 4.87 -8.79
C GLU A 56 7.97 4.95 -7.81
N LEU A 57 6.75 5.17 -8.33
CA LEU A 57 5.54 5.22 -7.50
C LEU A 57 5.22 3.84 -6.94
N ILE A 58 5.33 2.81 -7.77
CA ILE A 58 5.06 1.43 -7.39
C ILE A 58 6.08 0.94 -6.37
N GLU A 59 7.37 1.21 -6.58
CA GLU A 59 8.42 0.84 -5.63
C GLU A 59 8.21 1.52 -4.27
N ALA A 60 7.93 2.83 -4.26
CA ALA A 60 7.62 3.55 -3.02
C ALA A 60 6.35 3.02 -2.32
N PHE A 61 5.34 2.60 -3.10
CA PHE A 61 4.14 1.99 -2.54
C PHE A 61 4.43 0.64 -1.90
N LEU A 62 5.21 -0.22 -2.56
CA LEU A 62 5.57 -1.53 -2.00
C LEU A 62 6.38 -1.37 -0.72
N GLU A 63 7.36 -0.48 -0.71
CA GLU A 63 8.17 -0.17 0.48
C GLU A 63 7.30 0.25 1.68
N THR A 64 6.35 1.15 1.45
CA THR A 64 5.44 1.61 2.51
C THR A 64 4.41 0.55 2.93
N ALA A 65 3.95 -0.28 1.99
CA ALA A 65 3.05 -1.40 2.29
C ALA A 65 3.76 -2.49 3.12
N GLU A 66 5.00 -2.85 2.77
CA GLU A 66 5.83 -3.81 3.48
C GLU A 66 6.10 -3.35 4.92
N ALA A 67 6.46 -2.09 5.11
CA ALA A 67 6.65 -1.50 6.43
C ALA A 67 5.38 -1.58 7.30
N GLU A 68 4.21 -1.31 6.72
CA GLU A 68 2.94 -1.42 7.44
C GLU A 68 2.57 -2.87 7.79
N PHE A 69 2.79 -3.83 6.87
CA PHE A 69 2.56 -5.24 7.15
C PHE A 69 3.48 -5.76 8.26
N GLU A 70 4.76 -5.38 8.21
CA GLU A 70 5.73 -5.75 9.24
C GLU A 70 5.34 -5.16 10.60
N ARG A 71 4.94 -3.89 10.65
CA ARG A 71 4.43 -3.26 11.88
C ARG A 71 3.22 -4.03 12.43
N ARG A 72 2.26 -4.41 11.58
CA ARG A 72 1.09 -5.20 11.99
C ARG A 72 1.49 -6.57 12.53
N ARG A 73 2.46 -7.25 11.90
CA ARG A 73 3.00 -8.53 12.36
C ARG A 73 3.60 -8.40 13.76
N GLN A 74 4.49 -7.43 13.95
CA GLN A 74 5.14 -7.17 15.23
C GLN A 74 4.13 -6.85 16.35
N VAL A 75 3.08 -6.07 16.06
CA VAL A 75 2.02 -5.78 17.02
C VAL A 75 1.28 -7.05 17.42
N ARG A 76 0.92 -7.91 16.47
CA ARG A 76 0.25 -9.19 16.76
C ARG A 76 1.14 -10.12 17.59
N GLU A 77 2.40 -10.25 17.22
CA GLU A 77 3.37 -11.06 17.96
C GLU A 77 3.55 -10.55 19.39
N ARG A 78 3.64 -9.23 19.58
CA ARG A 78 3.72 -8.62 20.91
C ARG A 78 2.46 -8.90 21.72
N ALA A 79 1.28 -8.75 21.13
CA ALA A 79 0.00 -9.04 21.80
C ALA A 79 -0.11 -10.51 22.21
N ALA A 80 0.25 -11.45 21.32
CA ALA A 80 0.24 -12.87 21.62
C ALA A 80 1.18 -13.22 22.79
N ARG A 81 2.41 -12.67 22.80
CA ARG A 81 3.35 -12.86 23.93
C ARG A 81 2.79 -12.36 25.26
N LEU A 82 2.05 -11.25 25.26
CA LEU A 82 1.45 -10.72 26.48
C LEU A 82 0.29 -11.59 26.99
N ILE A 83 -0.50 -12.18 26.10
CA ILE A 83 -1.61 -13.08 26.48
C ILE A 83 -1.07 -14.42 27.01
N HIS A 84 -0.05 -14.99 26.37
CA HIS A 84 0.50 -16.31 26.77
C HIS A 84 1.39 -16.26 28.01
N ASN A 85 1.91 -15.08 28.38
CA ASN A 85 2.71 -14.87 29.58
C ASN A 85 1.92 -14.17 30.71
N ALA A 86 0.61 -14.01 30.57
CA ALA A 86 -0.31 -13.53 31.60
C ALA A 86 -1.00 -14.73 32.28
#